data_AF-A0AA90PTT6-F1
#
_entry.id   AF-A0AA90PTT6-F1
#
_cell.length_a   1.000
_cell.length_b   1.000
_cell.length_c   1.000
_cell.angle_alpha   90.00
_cell.angle_beta   90.00
_cell.angle_gamma   90.00
#
_symmetry.space_group_name_H-M   'P 1'
#
loop_
_entity.id
_entity.type
_entity.pdbx_description
1 polymer ?
#
loop_
_entity_poly.entity_id
_entity_poly.type
_entity_poly.pdbx_seq_one_letter_code
_entity_poly.pdbx_strand_id
1 'polypeptide(L)'
;MTITVNPYLMLLVFIVFLVSVFFLNTWLYRPLLSFMDKREASITQDLQHVQQSDQEIIRINEEIKQIIENARLESTQIIEQASNEAKLEYEAKIAKKKVEFASKLEDFFVELKKEESVLKDSLVAHISDFELSLKTKISQM
;
A
#
# COMPACT_ATOMS: atom_id res chain seq x y z
N MET A 1 54.89 58.52 -60.78
CA MET A 1 55.38 57.33 -60.06
C MET A 1 54.92 56.10 -60.81
N THR A 2 55.77 55.50 -61.63
CA THR A 2 55.45 54.24 -62.30
C THR A 2 55.57 53.13 -61.27
N ILE A 3 54.46 52.48 -60.94
CA ILE A 3 54.46 51.28 -60.10
C ILE A 3 55.11 50.18 -60.96
N THR A 4 56.42 50.02 -60.82
CA THR A 4 57.12 48.87 -61.39
C THR A 4 56.64 47.63 -60.63
N VAL A 5 55.76 46.86 -61.25
CA VAL A 5 55.28 45.59 -60.70
C VAL A 5 56.49 44.68 -60.58
N ASN A 6 56.92 44.42 -59.35
CA ASN A 6 57.99 43.49 -59.07
C ASN A 6 57.37 42.10 -58.82
N PRO A 7 57.52 41.13 -59.75
CA PRO A 7 56.91 39.81 -59.63
C PRO A 7 57.38 39.05 -58.39
N TYR A 8 58.60 39.33 -57.92
CA TYR A 8 59.17 38.70 -56.73
C TYR A 8 58.47 39.17 -55.45
N LEU A 9 58.19 40.47 -55.31
CA LEU A 9 57.44 41.01 -54.18
C LEU A 9 56.02 40.47 -54.13
N MET A 10 55.37 40.35 -55.30
CA MET A 10 54.03 39.78 -55.41
C MET A 10 54.01 38.31 -54.97
N LEU A 11 55.01 37.53 -55.39
CA LEU A 11 55.14 36.12 -55.01
C LEU A 11 55.42 35.97 -53.51
N LEU A 12 56.25 36.83 -52.93
CA LEU A 12 56.50 36.86 -51.49
C LEU A 12 55.24 37.18 -50.69
N VAL A 13 54.49 38.23 -51.08
CA VAL A 13 53.22 38.59 -50.43
C VAL A 13 52.20 37.46 -50.54
N PHE A 14 52.14 36.78 -51.69
CA PHE A 14 51.28 35.62 -51.88
C PHE A 14 51.62 34.45 -50.95
N ILE A 15 52.91 34.15 -50.79
CA ILE A 15 53.38 33.12 -49.85
C ILE A 15 53.02 33.51 -48.40
N VAL A 16 53.28 34.77 -48.00
CA VAL A 16 52.94 35.27 -46.66
C VAL A 16 51.43 35.20 -46.40
N PHE A 17 50.61 35.54 -47.40
CA PHE A 17 49.17 35.43 -47.32
C PHE A 17 48.73 33.97 -47.12
N LEU A 18 49.26 33.02 -47.91
CA LEU A 18 48.93 31.60 -47.75
C LEU A 18 49.34 31.06 -46.38
N VAL A 19 50.52 31.44 -45.88
CA VAL A 19 50.96 31.07 -44.53
C VAL A 19 50.01 31.66 -43.49
N SER A 20 49.63 32.93 -43.61
CA SER A 20 48.68 33.58 -42.70
C SER A 20 47.31 32.88 -42.67
N VAL A 21 46.76 32.52 -43.84
CA VAL A 21 45.50 31.76 -43.95
C VAL A 21 45.63 30.39 -43.29
N PHE A 22 46.76 29.70 -43.48
CA PHE A 22 47.00 28.40 -42.85
C PHE A 22 47.01 28.49 -41.32
N PHE A 23 47.71 29.49 -40.76
CA PHE A 23 47.70 29.76 -39.34
C PHE A 23 46.28 30.09 -38.85
N LEU A 24 45.54 30.94 -39.56
CA LEU A 24 44.19 31.35 -39.17
C LEU A 24 43.18 30.19 -39.20
N ASN A 25 43.31 29.29 -40.19
CA ASN A 25 42.50 28.07 -40.27
C ASN A 25 42.66 27.18 -39.04
N THR A 26 43.91 26.96 -38.62
CA THR A 26 44.21 26.12 -37.46
C THR A 26 43.84 26.80 -36.15
N TRP A 27 44.13 28.09 -36.02
CA TRP A 27 44.08 28.80 -34.73
C TRP A 27 42.74 29.48 -34.43
N LEU A 28 41.97 29.85 -35.46
CA LEU A 28 40.70 30.58 -35.27
C LEU A 28 39.50 29.81 -35.82
N TYR A 29 39.52 29.42 -37.09
CA TYR A 29 38.34 28.84 -37.72
C TYR A 29 37.96 27.48 -37.13
N ARG A 30 38.93 26.58 -36.92
CA ARG A 30 38.67 25.28 -36.27
C ARG A 30 38.09 25.39 -34.85
N PRO A 31 38.70 26.14 -33.91
CA PRO A 31 38.12 26.26 -32.57
C PRO A 31 36.78 26.99 -32.56
N LEU A 32 36.58 27.98 -33.43
CA LEU A 32 35.30 28.69 -33.54
C LEU A 32 34.18 27.77 -34.01
N LEU A 33 34.40 27.02 -35.08
CA LEU A 33 33.43 26.06 -35.61
C LEU A 33 33.12 24.97 -34.58
N SER A 34 34.15 24.42 -33.92
CA SER A 34 33.95 23.45 -32.84
C SER A 34 33.09 24.00 -31.70
N PHE A 35 33.21 25.30 -31.38
CA PHE A 35 32.35 25.94 -30.38
C PHE A 35 30.89 26.05 -30.85
N MET A 36 30.67 26.34 -32.13
CA MET A 36 29.32 26.38 -32.71
C MET A 36 28.68 24.99 -32.72
N ASP A 37 29.42 23.97 -33.15
CA ASP A 37 28.95 22.58 -33.15
C ASP A 37 28.60 22.09 -31.74
N LYS A 38 29.45 22.39 -30.74
CA LYS A 38 29.19 22.07 -29.34
C LYS A 38 27.93 22.75 -28.82
N ARG A 39 27.72 24.01 -29.17
CA ARG A 39 26.53 24.76 -28.77
C ARG A 39 25.27 24.17 -29.41
N GLU A 40 25.31 23.84 -30.69
CA GLU A 40 24.18 23.23 -31.40
C GLU A 40 23.85 21.84 -30.83
N ALA A 41 24.87 21.02 -30.54
CA ALA A 41 24.72 19.73 -29.89
C ALA A 41 24.12 19.86 -28.48
N SER A 42 24.60 20.80 -27.66
CA SER A 42 24.05 21.05 -26.31
C SER A 42 22.59 21.46 -26.37
N ILE A 43 22.21 22.40 -27.25
CA ILE A 43 20.82 22.85 -27.38
C ILE A 43 19.91 21.68 -27.81
N THR A 44 20.37 20.87 -28.75
CA THR A 44 19.62 19.69 -29.20
C THR A 44 19.44 18.68 -28.07
N GLN A 45 20.50 18.44 -27.29
CA GLN A 45 20.47 17.54 -26.15
C GLN A 45 19.55 18.07 -25.03
N ASP A 46 19.60 19.36 -24.73
CA ASP A 46 18.74 20.00 -23.73
C ASP A 46 17.27 19.93 -24.14
N LEU A 47 16.95 20.17 -25.42
CA LEU A 47 15.59 20.02 -25.94
C LEU A 47 15.08 18.57 -25.85
N GLN A 48 15.94 17.59 -26.15
CA GLN A 48 15.59 16.16 -26.00
C GLN A 48 15.35 15.79 -24.54
N HIS A 49 16.19 16.26 -23.62
CA HIS A 49 16.02 16.03 -22.18
C HIS A 49 14.73 16.63 -21.65
N VAL A 50 14.37 17.84 -22.07
CA VAL A 50 13.09 18.46 -21.69
C VAL A 50 11.91 17.62 -22.17
N GLN A 51 11.91 17.20 -23.44
CA GLN A 51 10.85 16.35 -24.00
C GLN A 51 10.74 14.99 -23.29
N GLN A 52 11.88 14.37 -22.98
CA GLN A 52 11.91 13.09 -22.25
C GLN A 52 11.43 13.26 -20.81
N SER A 53 11.83 14.34 -20.14
CA SER A 53 11.41 14.64 -18.77
C SER A 53 9.90 14.86 -18.69
N ASP A 54 9.30 15.58 -19.65
CA ASP A 54 7.85 15.78 -19.70
C ASP A 54 7.10 14.44 -19.88
N GLN A 55 7.60 13.56 -20.75
CA GLN A 55 7.02 12.22 -20.93
C GLN A 55 7.18 11.34 -19.69
N GLU A 56 8.33 11.41 -19.03
CA GLU A 56 8.60 10.68 -17.79
C GLU A 56 7.67 11.15 -16.66
N ILE A 57 7.46 12.46 -16.53
CA ILE A 57 6.49 13.03 -15.58
C ILE A 57 5.08 12.52 -15.86
N ILE A 58 4.65 12.47 -17.13
CA ILE A 58 3.33 11.93 -17.48
C ILE A 58 3.21 10.46 -17.08
N ARG A 59 4.21 9.63 -17.41
CA ARG A 59 4.23 8.21 -17.04
C ARG A 59 4.19 8.00 -15.53
N ILE A 60 5.01 8.73 -14.77
CA ILE A 60 5.04 8.66 -13.31
C ILE A 60 3.67 9.03 -12.74
N ASN A 61 3.00 10.07 -13.28
CA ASN A 61 1.66 10.44 -12.83
C ASN A 61 0.60 9.36 -13.14
N GLU A 62 0.71 8.69 -14.29
CA GLU A 62 -0.16 7.56 -14.63
C GLU A 62 0.07 6.35 -13.71
N GLU A 63 1.33 6.01 -13.43
CA GLU A 63 1.69 4.95 -12.48
C GLU A 63 1.18 5.25 -11.07
N ILE A 64 1.35 6.47 -10.57
CA ILE A 64 0.83 6.90 -9.27
C ILE A 64 -0.69 6.71 -9.22
N LYS A 65 -1.41 7.13 -10.27
CA LYS A 65 -2.87 6.95 -10.34
C LYS A 65 -3.26 5.47 -10.29
N GLN A 66 -2.57 4.62 -11.05
CA GLN A 66 -2.81 3.18 -11.05
C GLN A 66 -2.54 2.56 -9.67
N ILE A 67 -1.44 2.94 -9.02
CA ILE A 67 -1.10 2.46 -7.67
C ILE A 67 -2.18 2.86 -6.67
N ILE A 68 -2.66 4.11 -6.70
CA ILE A 68 -3.71 4.59 -5.80
C ILE A 68 -5.02 3.84 -6.03
N GLU A 69 -5.41 3.61 -7.28
CA GLU A 69 -6.64 2.87 -7.61
C GLU A 69 -6.53 1.41 -7.19
N ASN A 70 -5.39 0.75 -7.43
CA ASN A 70 -5.15 -0.62 -6.97
C ASN A 70 -5.18 -0.71 -5.44
N ALA A 71 -4.53 0.21 -4.74
CA ALA A 71 -4.54 0.24 -3.28
C ALA A 71 -5.96 0.45 -2.70
N ARG A 72 -6.81 1.23 -3.37
CA ARG A 72 -8.22 1.41 -3.00
C ARG A 72 -9.03 0.14 -3.19
N LEU A 73 -8.82 -0.56 -4.31
CA LEU A 73 -9.47 -1.85 -4.59
C LEU A 73 -9.05 -2.91 -3.56
N GLU A 74 -7.75 -3.05 -3.30
CA GLU A 74 -7.23 -3.97 -2.29
C GLU A 74 -7.77 -3.63 -0.89
N SER A 75 -7.78 -2.35 -0.51
CA SER A 75 -8.33 -1.94 0.79
C SER A 75 -9.80 -2.31 0.92
N THR A 76 -10.58 -2.12 -0.14
CA THR A 76 -12.01 -2.48 -0.15
C THR A 76 -12.19 -3.99 -0.05
N GLN A 77 -11.40 -4.77 -0.78
CA GLN A 77 -11.41 -6.23 -0.70
C GLN A 77 -11.03 -6.73 0.70
N ILE A 78 -10.02 -6.15 1.34
CA ILE A 78 -9.62 -6.50 2.70
C ILE A 78 -10.75 -6.22 3.69
N ILE A 79 -11.40 -5.04 3.58
CA ILE A 79 -12.52 -4.69 4.45
C ILE A 79 -13.70 -5.64 4.24
N GLU A 80 -14.02 -5.98 3.00
CA GLU A 80 -15.10 -6.91 2.67
C GLU A 80 -14.82 -8.32 3.21
N GLN A 81 -13.60 -8.82 3.00
CA GLN A 81 -13.17 -10.12 3.53
C GLN A 81 -13.24 -10.15 5.05
N ALA A 82 -12.67 -9.14 5.72
CA ALA A 82 -12.69 -9.04 7.18
C ALA A 82 -14.13 -8.94 7.73
N SER A 83 -15.02 -8.21 7.03
CA SER A 83 -16.44 -8.12 7.41
C SER A 83 -17.16 -9.46 7.27
N ASN A 84 -16.92 -10.17 6.16
CA ASN A 84 -17.52 -11.48 5.92
C ASN A 84 -16.99 -12.53 6.92
N GLU A 85 -15.69 -12.54 7.18
CA GLU A 85 -15.08 -13.44 8.17
C GLU A 85 -15.62 -13.15 9.58
N ALA A 86 -15.72 -11.89 9.97
CA ALA A 86 -16.31 -11.50 11.25
C ALA A 86 -17.78 -11.93 11.38
N LYS A 87 -18.58 -11.81 10.30
CA LYS A 87 -19.97 -12.30 10.28
C LYS A 87 -20.04 -13.82 10.43
N LEU A 88 -19.22 -14.56 9.69
CA LEU A 88 -19.16 -16.02 9.77
C LEU A 88 -18.73 -16.48 11.17
N GLU A 89 -17.71 -15.85 11.76
CA GLU A 89 -17.30 -16.13 13.13
C GLU A 89 -18.41 -15.84 14.14
N TYR A 90 -19.11 -14.72 13.98
CA TYR A 90 -20.19 -14.32 14.87
C TYR A 90 -21.36 -15.32 14.80
N GLU A 91 -21.77 -15.71 13.60
CA GLU A 91 -22.80 -16.73 13.39
C GLU A 91 -22.38 -18.09 13.96
N ALA A 92 -21.14 -18.51 13.75
CA ALA A 92 -20.60 -19.74 14.31
C ALA A 92 -20.57 -19.70 15.85
N LYS A 93 -20.15 -18.57 16.46
CA LYS A 93 -20.16 -18.37 17.92
C LYS A 93 -21.58 -18.42 18.48
N ILE A 94 -22.55 -17.77 17.82
CA ILE A 94 -23.95 -17.84 18.23
C ILE A 94 -24.49 -19.26 18.12
N ALA A 95 -24.26 -19.95 17.01
CA ALA A 95 -24.72 -21.31 16.81
C ALA A 95 -24.15 -22.24 17.89
N LYS A 96 -22.84 -22.15 18.15
CA LYS A 96 -22.18 -22.92 19.21
C LYS A 96 -22.76 -22.59 20.59
N LYS A 97 -22.98 -21.31 20.91
CA LYS A 97 -23.60 -20.92 22.18
C LYS A 97 -25.02 -21.42 22.33
N LYS A 98 -25.83 -21.41 21.26
CA LYS A 98 -27.18 -21.98 21.28
C LYS A 98 -27.15 -23.48 21.56
N VAL A 99 -26.25 -24.22 20.93
CA VAL A 99 -26.08 -25.66 21.17
C VAL A 99 -25.62 -25.92 22.62
N GLU A 100 -24.63 -25.18 23.11
CA GLU A 100 -24.18 -25.26 24.51
C GLU A 100 -25.32 -24.95 25.51
N PHE A 101 -26.13 -23.92 25.23
CA PHE A 101 -27.27 -23.57 26.09
C PHE A 101 -28.37 -24.63 26.07
N ALA A 102 -28.67 -25.21 24.90
CA ALA A 102 -29.64 -26.30 24.79
C ALA A 102 -29.20 -27.52 25.62
N SER A 103 -27.93 -27.93 25.50
CA SER A 103 -27.38 -29.02 26.30
C SER A 103 -27.45 -28.73 27.80
N LYS A 104 -27.06 -27.52 28.22
CA LYS A 104 -27.10 -27.12 29.63
C LYS A 104 -28.52 -27.07 30.19
N LEU A 105 -29.50 -26.66 29.39
CA LEU A 105 -30.90 -26.68 29.81
C LEU A 105 -31.40 -28.11 29.99
N GLU A 106 -31.03 -29.02 29.09
CA GLU A 106 -31.39 -30.43 29.22
C GLU A 106 -30.76 -31.06 30.47
N ASP A 107 -29.47 -30.83 30.70
CA ASP A 107 -28.77 -31.27 31.92
C ASP A 107 -29.42 -30.70 33.18
N PHE A 108 -29.81 -29.42 33.16
CA PHE A 108 -30.49 -28.76 34.27
C PHE A 108 -31.85 -29.39 34.56
N PHE A 109 -32.67 -29.69 33.54
CA PHE A 109 -33.97 -30.35 33.74
C PHE A 109 -33.83 -31.78 34.28
N VAL A 110 -32.77 -32.51 33.87
CA VAL A 110 -32.48 -33.84 34.40
C VAL A 110 -32.10 -33.75 35.89
N GLU A 111 -31.21 -32.84 36.27
CA GLU A 111 -30.81 -32.67 37.67
C GLU A 111 -31.98 -32.18 38.53
N LEU A 112 -32.82 -31.26 38.03
CA LEU A 112 -33.99 -30.75 38.75
C LEU A 112 -34.99 -31.87 39.05
N LYS A 113 -35.26 -32.77 38.10
CA LYS A 113 -36.11 -33.96 38.34
C LYS A 113 -35.52 -34.89 39.39
N LYS A 114 -34.19 -35.06 39.37
CA LYS A 114 -33.48 -35.89 40.35
C LYS A 114 -33.54 -35.27 41.75
N GLU A 115 -33.31 -33.97 41.88
CA GLU A 115 -33.49 -33.23 43.13
C GLU A 115 -34.94 -33.30 43.63
N GLU A 116 -35.94 -33.18 42.76
CA GLU A 116 -37.36 -33.30 43.13
C GLU A 116 -37.68 -34.69 43.72
N SER A 117 -37.16 -35.77 43.11
CA SER A 117 -37.33 -37.13 43.63
C SER A 117 -36.67 -37.29 44.99
N VAL A 118 -35.42 -36.85 45.13
CA VAL A 118 -34.67 -36.92 46.40
C VAL A 118 -35.37 -36.12 47.50
N LEU A 119 -35.89 -34.93 47.17
CA LEU A 119 -36.62 -34.09 48.11
C LEU A 119 -37.93 -34.77 48.55
N LYS A 120 -38.66 -35.39 47.62
CA LYS A 120 -39.87 -36.17 47.93
C LYS A 120 -39.57 -37.34 48.86
N ASP A 121 -38.53 -38.12 48.56
CA ASP A 121 -38.12 -39.26 49.38
C ASP A 121 -37.70 -38.82 50.79
N SER A 122 -36.97 -37.70 50.88
CA SER A 122 -36.60 -37.09 52.17
C SER A 122 -37.82 -36.60 52.95
N LEU A 123 -38.79 -35.96 52.29
CA LEU A 123 -40.02 -35.49 52.93
C LEU A 123 -40.83 -36.65 53.53
N VAL A 124 -40.92 -37.76 52.79
CA VAL A 124 -41.61 -38.99 53.24
C VAL A 124 -40.86 -39.62 54.42
N ALA A 125 -39.53 -39.67 54.38
CA ALA A 125 -38.72 -40.19 55.48
C ALA A 125 -38.88 -39.36 56.77
N HIS A 126 -38.99 -38.03 56.66
CA HIS A 126 -39.15 -37.13 57.80
C HIS A 126 -40.60 -36.85 58.19
N ILE A 127 -41.59 -37.49 57.55
CA ILE A 127 -43.01 -37.22 57.80
C ILE A 127 -43.40 -37.57 59.24
N SER A 128 -42.86 -38.66 59.77
CA SER A 128 -43.12 -39.09 61.16
C SER A 128 -42.48 -38.17 62.19
N ASP A 129 -41.28 -37.62 61.90
CA ASP A 129 -40.63 -36.61 62.74
C ASP A 129 -41.40 -35.28 62.71
N PHE A 130 -41.96 -34.92 61.55
CA PHE A 130 -42.85 -33.77 61.41
C PHE A 130 -44.16 -33.95 62.20
N GLU A 131 -44.78 -35.13 62.14
CA GLU A 131 -45.98 -35.43 62.93
C GLU A 131 -45.70 -35.39 64.44
N LEU A 132 -44.56 -35.95 64.89
CA LEU A 132 -44.16 -35.89 66.29
C LEU A 132 -43.90 -34.45 66.75
N SER A 133 -43.21 -33.64 65.95
CA SER A 133 -42.94 -32.24 66.28
C SER A 133 -44.21 -31.37 66.27
N LEU A 134 -45.14 -31.60 65.33
CA LEU A 134 -46.46 -30.95 65.33
C LEU A 134 -47.27 -31.34 66.57
N LYS A 135 -47.33 -32.64 66.90
CA LYS A 135 -48.05 -33.12 68.09
C LYS A 135 -47.45 -32.56 69.38
N THR A 136 -46.12 -32.44 69.44
CA THR A 136 -45.42 -31.84 70.58
C THR A 136 -45.73 -30.34 70.69
N LYS A 137 -45.77 -29.61 69.57
CA LYS A 137 -46.09 -28.16 69.55
C LYS A 137 -47.56 -27.89 69.91
N ILE A 138 -48.47 -28.72 69.42
CA ILE A 138 -49.91 -28.64 69.74
C ILE A 138 -50.16 -29.01 71.20
N SER A 139 -49.42 -29.97 71.77
CA SER A 139 -49.52 -30.32 73.19
C SER A 139 -48.85 -29.30 74.12
N GLN A 140 -48.01 -28.40 73.57
CA GLN A 140 -47.37 -27.29 74.29
C GLN A 140 -48.13 -25.97 74.16
N MET A 141 -49.18 -25.91 73.33
CA MET A 141 -50.21 -24.88 73.36
C MET A 141 -51.39 -25.34 74.24
#